data_AF-A0A7S3EV92-F1
#
_entry.id   AF-A0A7S3EV92-F1
#
_cell.length_a   1.000
_cell.length_b   1.000
_cell.length_c   1.000
_cell.angle_alpha   90.00
_cell.angle_beta   90.00
_cell.angle_gamma   90.00
#
_symmetry.space_group_name_H-M   'P 1'
#
loop_
_entity.id
_entity.type
_entity.pdbx_description
1 polymer ?
#
loop_
_entity_poly.entity_id
_entity_poly.type
_entity_poly.pdbx_seq_one_letter_code
_entity_poly.pdbx_strand_id
1 'polypeptide(L)'
;MEYIRGLCWVLRYYYQGVPSWTWYFPHHYAPCFSDLVGLKDVEQARKFELGEPFPPLEQLVAVLPPLSAKALPPPLRTIFDSNDPKLAQFFPKKVSYDLNGAREVYKAVVLLPFIDAAVLKAACAPLVATLDAESKA
;
A
#
# COMPACT_ATOMS: atom_id res chain seq x y z
N MET A 1 18.84 0.67 2.09
CA MET A 1 18.83 1.33 0.76
C MET A 1 17.46 1.93 0.42
N GLU A 2 16.35 1.22 0.68
CA GLU A 2 14.99 1.72 0.37
C GLU A 2 14.66 3.08 1.01
N TYR A 3 15.24 3.43 2.16
CA TYR A 3 15.02 4.73 2.79
C TYR A 3 15.52 5.89 1.91
N ILE A 4 16.72 5.75 1.34
CA ILE A 4 17.32 6.75 0.43
C ILE A 4 16.55 6.81 -0.88
N ARG A 5 16.11 5.66 -1.38
CA ARG A 5 15.20 5.58 -2.52
C ARG A 5 13.91 6.36 -2.25
N GLY A 6 13.33 6.24 -1.06
CA GLY A 6 12.18 7.04 -0.64
C GLY A 6 12.45 8.55 -0.63
N LEU A 7 13.60 8.99 -0.12
CA LEU A 7 13.98 10.39 -0.18
C LEU A 7 14.11 10.90 -1.63
N CYS A 8 14.71 10.11 -2.51
CA CYS A 8 14.78 10.43 -3.95
C CYS A 8 13.39 10.44 -4.62
N TRP A 9 12.50 9.51 -4.24
CA TRP A 9 11.13 9.44 -4.74
C TRP A 9 10.36 10.72 -4.36
N VAL A 10 10.42 11.11 -3.08
CA VAL A 10 9.76 12.32 -2.57
C VAL A 10 10.31 13.56 -3.26
N LEU A 11 11.64 13.69 -3.37
CA LEU A 11 12.23 14.84 -4.05
C LEU A 11 11.76 14.96 -5.50
N ARG A 12 11.73 13.86 -6.26
CA ARG A 12 11.23 13.87 -7.63
C ARG A 12 9.75 14.17 -7.71
N TYR A 13 8.94 13.61 -6.80
CA TYR A 13 7.50 13.88 -6.74
C TYR A 13 7.20 15.39 -6.71
N TYR A 14 7.93 16.16 -5.90
CA TYR A 14 7.72 17.61 -5.79
C TYR A 14 8.22 18.41 -7.01
N TYR A 15 9.35 18.03 -7.61
CA TYR A 15 10.00 18.85 -8.66
C TYR A 15 9.74 18.38 -10.10
N GLN A 16 9.39 17.11 -10.30
CA GLN A 16 9.31 16.46 -11.61
C GLN A 16 8.02 15.63 -11.79
N GLY A 17 7.15 15.58 -10.77
CA GLY A 17 5.96 14.73 -10.77
C GLY A 17 6.26 13.29 -10.31
N VAL A 18 5.24 12.42 -10.39
CA VAL A 18 5.29 11.06 -9.85
C VAL A 18 6.37 10.23 -10.54
N PRO A 19 7.41 9.77 -9.82
CA PRO A 19 8.47 8.95 -10.43
C PRO A 19 8.10 7.46 -10.49
N SER A 20 7.19 6.99 -9.63
CA SER A 20 6.66 5.62 -9.64
C SER A 20 5.34 5.55 -8.86
N TRP A 21 4.31 4.98 -9.47
CA TRP A 21 3.00 4.70 -8.85
C TRP A 21 3.01 3.45 -7.96
N THR A 22 3.95 2.54 -8.18
CA THR A 22 4.00 1.22 -7.54
C THR A 22 5.00 1.16 -6.39
N TRP A 23 6.00 2.04 -6.37
CA TRP A 23 7.01 2.05 -5.32
C TRP A 23 6.41 2.50 -3.97
N TYR A 24 6.78 1.78 -2.91
CA TYR A 24 6.49 2.13 -1.53
C TYR A 24 7.68 1.76 -0.64
N PHE A 25 7.72 2.30 0.58
CA PHE A 25 8.73 1.93 1.57
C PHE A 25 8.26 0.70 2.36
N PRO A 26 8.91 -0.48 2.25
CA PRO A 26 8.39 -1.75 2.77
C PRO A 26 8.76 -2.01 4.24
N HIS A 27 8.86 -0.96 5.05
CA HIS A 27 9.15 -1.07 6.48
C HIS A 27 8.30 -0.08 7.28
N HIS A 28 7.88 -0.46 8.48
CA HIS A 28 7.14 0.42 9.38
C HIS A 28 8.01 1.47 10.09
N TYR A 29 9.33 1.23 10.13
CA TYR A 29 10.28 2.08 10.85
C TYR A 29 11.41 2.56 9.94
N ALA A 30 11.89 3.76 10.23
CA ALA A 30 13.09 4.30 9.61
C ALA A 30 14.36 3.60 10.18
N PRO A 31 15.42 3.48 9.38
CA PRO A 31 16.71 2.98 9.87
C PRO A 31 17.37 3.99 10.83
N CYS A 32 18.35 3.52 11.59
CA CYS A 32 19.20 4.40 12.39
C CYS A 32 20.08 5.27 11.48
N PHE A 33 20.40 6.50 11.93
CA PHE A 33 21.23 7.41 11.15
C PHE A 33 22.65 6.87 10.90
N SER A 34 23.20 6.10 11.85
CA SER A 34 24.48 5.40 11.69
C SER A 34 24.53 4.49 10.47
N ASP A 35 23.39 3.89 10.12
CA ASP A 35 23.27 2.93 9.03
C ASP A 35 23.19 3.61 7.66
N LEU A 36 23.07 4.95 7.64
CA LEU A 36 23.04 5.78 6.44
C LEU A 36 24.42 6.31 6.05
N VAL A 37 25.47 6.00 6.80
CA VAL A 37 26.84 6.45 6.52
C VAL A 37 27.49 5.53 5.48
N GLY A 38 28.19 6.09 4.49
CA GLY A 38 29.01 5.32 3.54
C GLY A 38 28.24 4.62 2.42
N LEU A 39 27.07 5.14 2.05
CA LEU A 39 26.25 4.60 0.96
C LEU A 39 26.94 4.82 -0.39
N LYS A 40 27.42 3.74 -1.02
CA LYS A 40 28.17 3.82 -2.28
C LYS A 40 27.29 3.75 -3.54
N ASP A 41 26.03 3.34 -3.41
CA ASP A 41 25.16 3.00 -4.55
C ASP A 41 23.89 3.87 -4.64
N VAL A 42 24.01 5.17 -4.37
CA VAL A 42 22.87 6.13 -4.45
C VAL A 42 22.27 6.18 -5.87
N GLU A 43 23.08 5.95 -6.90
CA GLU A 43 22.60 5.93 -8.28
C GLU A 43 21.56 4.82 -8.54
N GLN A 44 21.65 3.69 -7.85
CA GLN A 44 20.64 2.64 -7.97
C GLN A 44 19.32 3.04 -7.30
N ALA A 45 19.39 3.81 -6.21
CA ALA A 45 18.21 4.37 -5.53
C ALA A 45 17.47 5.44 -6.37
N ARG A 46 18.06 5.91 -7.47
CA ARG A 46 17.44 6.86 -8.41
C ARG A 46 16.64 6.18 -9.53
N LYS A 47 16.70 4.85 -9.64
CA LYS A 47 15.99 4.10 -10.68
C LYS A 47 14.57 3.78 -10.22
N PHE A 48 13.60 4.31 -10.96
CA PHE A 48 12.17 4.09 -10.73
C PHE A 48 11.51 3.66 -12.03
N GLU A 49 10.54 2.77 -11.90
CA GLU A 49 9.62 2.42 -12.97
C GLU A 49 8.33 3.17 -12.71
N LEU A 50 7.87 3.95 -13.69
CA LEU A 50 6.68 4.78 -13.52
C LEU A 50 5.48 3.92 -13.11
N GLY A 51 5.31 2.78 -13.76
CA GLY A 51 4.15 1.92 -13.55
C GLY A 51 2.84 2.62 -13.93
N GLU A 52 1.73 2.07 -13.46
CA GLU A 52 0.40 2.61 -13.69
C GLU A 52 -0.31 2.82 -12.35
N PRO A 53 -1.19 3.83 -12.25
CA PRO A 53 -2.02 4.01 -11.07
C PRO A 53 -2.93 2.79 -10.86
N PHE A 54 -3.29 2.52 -9.61
CA PHE A 54 -4.31 1.51 -9.33
C PHE A 54 -5.66 1.98 -9.87
N PRO A 55 -6.43 1.08 -10.51
CA PRO A 55 -7.83 1.32 -10.81
C PRO A 55 -8.60 1.73 -9.55
N PRO A 56 -9.57 2.66 -9.63
CA PRO A 56 -10.22 3.23 -8.45
C PRO A 56 -10.83 2.19 -7.50
N LEU A 57 -11.51 1.17 -8.04
CA LEU A 57 -12.11 0.11 -7.23
C LEU A 57 -11.07 -0.76 -6.54
N GLU A 58 -9.99 -1.12 -7.24
CA GLU A 58 -8.89 -1.91 -6.67
C GLU A 58 -8.15 -1.13 -5.58
N GLN A 59 -7.96 0.18 -5.78
CA GLN A 59 -7.40 1.06 -4.77
C GLN A 59 -8.31 1.14 -3.53
N LEU A 60 -9.63 1.23 -3.72
CA LEU A 60 -10.57 1.24 -2.59
C LEU A 60 -10.48 -0.06 -1.79
N VAL A 61 -10.36 -1.22 -2.43
CA VAL A 61 -10.14 -2.49 -1.73
C VAL A 61 -8.78 -2.49 -1.01
N ALA A 62 -7.73 -1.89 -1.59
CA ALA A 62 -6.41 -1.81 -0.97
C ALA A 62 -6.37 -0.90 0.27
N VAL A 63 -7.26 0.10 0.36
CA VAL A 63 -7.22 1.12 1.42
C VAL A 63 -8.29 0.90 2.48
N LEU A 64 -9.48 0.44 2.10
CA LEU A 64 -10.61 0.37 3.01
C LEU A 64 -10.49 -0.79 4.00
N PRO A 65 -10.78 -0.57 5.29
CA PRO A 65 -10.96 -1.67 6.22
C PRO A 65 -12.26 -2.43 5.92
N PRO A 66 -12.38 -3.71 6.32
CA PRO A 66 -13.60 -4.50 6.16
C PRO A 66 -14.87 -3.83 6.73
N LEU A 67 -14.72 -3.04 7.79
CA LEU A 67 -15.82 -2.28 8.39
C LEU A 67 -16.46 -1.27 7.43
N SER A 68 -15.69 -0.78 6.46
CA SER A 68 -16.12 0.18 5.45
C SER A 68 -16.51 -0.47 4.12
N ALA A 69 -16.67 -1.81 4.08
CA ALA A 69 -17.02 -2.55 2.86
C ALA A 69 -18.30 -2.05 2.16
N LYS A 70 -19.20 -1.38 2.90
CA LYS A 70 -20.42 -0.77 2.32
C LYS A 70 -20.12 0.28 1.24
N ALA A 71 -18.95 0.90 1.26
CA ALA A 71 -18.51 1.86 0.24
C ALA A 71 -18.15 1.21 -1.11
N LEU A 72 -18.00 -0.12 -1.15
CA LEU A 72 -17.71 -0.87 -2.37
C LEU A 72 -18.99 -1.45 -2.98
N PRO A 73 -19.02 -1.69 -4.31
CA PRO A 73 -20.07 -2.45 -4.97
C PRO A 73 -20.27 -3.83 -4.33
N PRO A 74 -21.51 -4.37 -4.28
CA PRO A 74 -21.81 -5.64 -3.59
C PRO A 74 -20.89 -6.82 -3.94
N PRO A 75 -20.50 -7.05 -5.22
CA PRO A 75 -19.59 -8.14 -5.57
C PRO A 75 -18.21 -8.03 -4.91
N LEU A 76 -17.65 -6.82 -4.82
CA LEU A 76 -16.31 -6.59 -4.27
C LEU A 76 -16.25 -6.73 -2.74
N ARG A 77 -17.39 -6.62 -2.04
CA ARG A 77 -17.44 -6.79 -0.58
C ARG A 77 -17.02 -8.19 -0.14
N THR A 78 -17.27 -9.17 -1.00
CA THR A 78 -16.94 -10.59 -0.75
C THR A 78 -15.45 -10.83 -0.61
N ILE A 79 -14.59 -9.91 -1.08
CA ILE A 79 -13.13 -10.03 -0.94
C ILE A 79 -12.72 -10.07 0.53
N PHE A 80 -13.36 -9.28 1.39
CA PHE A 80 -13.00 -9.23 2.82
C PHE A 80 -13.40 -10.49 3.59
N ASP A 81 -14.40 -11.21 3.08
CA ASP A 81 -14.89 -12.48 3.66
C ASP A 81 -14.28 -13.71 2.94
N SER A 82 -13.36 -13.49 2.01
CA SER A 82 -12.71 -14.57 1.27
C SER A 82 -11.97 -15.50 2.23
N ASN A 83 -12.16 -16.81 2.05
CA ASN A 83 -11.48 -17.85 2.81
C ASN A 83 -10.04 -18.10 2.29
N ASP A 84 -9.56 -17.30 1.32
CA ASP A 84 -8.19 -17.37 0.82
C ASP A 84 -7.21 -16.83 1.88
N PRO A 85 -6.34 -17.67 2.44
CA PRO A 85 -5.38 -17.24 3.45
C PRO A 85 -4.43 -16.14 2.96
N LYS A 86 -4.15 -16.07 1.65
CA LYS A 86 -3.26 -15.05 1.07
C LYS A 86 -3.86 -13.65 1.08
N LEU A 87 -5.18 -13.54 1.01
CA LEU A 87 -5.91 -12.26 1.08
C LEU A 87 -6.30 -11.93 2.51
N ALA A 88 -6.73 -12.93 3.29
CA ALA A 88 -7.17 -12.75 4.66
C ALA A 88 -6.08 -12.14 5.57
N GLN A 89 -4.80 -12.46 5.32
CA GLN A 89 -3.68 -11.84 6.04
C GLN A 89 -3.63 -10.31 5.89
N PHE A 90 -4.09 -9.76 4.76
CA PHE A 90 -4.05 -8.32 4.50
C PHE A 90 -5.17 -7.55 5.21
N PHE A 91 -6.23 -8.25 5.65
CA PHE A 91 -7.41 -7.66 6.28
C PHE A 91 -7.61 -8.20 7.71
N PRO A 92 -6.67 -7.97 8.64
CA PRO A 92 -6.78 -8.48 10.00
C PRO A 92 -7.93 -7.79 10.76
N LYS A 93 -8.70 -8.58 11.52
CA LYS A 93 -9.77 -8.06 12.40
C LYS A 93 -9.26 -7.25 13.59
N LYS A 94 -8.01 -7.52 14.01
CA LYS A 94 -7.33 -6.82 15.10
C LYS A 94 -5.96 -6.38 14.60
N VAL A 95 -5.66 -5.09 14.75
CA VAL A 95 -4.40 -4.49 14.33
C VAL A 95 -3.62 -4.09 15.57
N SER A 96 -2.34 -4.44 15.62
CA SER A 96 -1.42 -3.97 16.66
C SER A 96 -0.90 -2.58 16.30
N TYR A 97 -0.72 -1.75 17.33
CA TYR A 97 -0.13 -0.44 17.21
C TYR A 97 1.02 -0.31 18.20
N ASP A 98 2.07 0.39 17.78
CA ASP A 98 3.24 0.69 18.61
C ASP A 98 3.32 2.20 18.81
N LEU A 99 3.29 2.64 20.06
CA LEU A 99 3.41 4.07 20.38
C LEU A 99 4.79 4.64 20.02
N ASN A 100 5.83 3.81 19.97
CA ASN A 100 7.20 4.21 19.64
C ASN A 100 7.66 5.50 20.36
N GLY A 101 7.38 5.59 21.67
CA GLY A 101 7.72 6.75 22.50
C GLY A 101 6.72 7.92 22.45
N ALA A 102 5.70 7.87 21.59
CA ALA A 102 4.61 8.85 21.59
C ALA A 102 3.63 8.61 22.75
N ARG A 103 2.95 9.69 23.19
CA ARG A 103 1.91 9.61 24.22
C ARG A 103 0.52 9.39 23.63
N GLU A 104 0.30 9.86 22.41
CA GLU A 104 -1.00 9.85 21.76
C GLU A 104 -1.12 8.72 20.74
N VAL A 105 -2.23 7.97 20.80
CA VAL A 105 -2.47 6.78 19.97
C VAL A 105 -2.50 7.10 18.47
N TYR A 106 -2.93 8.29 18.06
CA TYR A 106 -2.95 8.66 16.64
C TYR A 106 -1.55 8.87 16.04
N LYS A 107 -0.51 8.98 16.87
CA LYS A 107 0.90 9.00 16.44
C LYS A 107 1.52 7.60 16.44
N ALA A 108 0.78 6.59 16.90
CA ALA A 108 1.28 5.23 16.95
C ALA A 108 1.52 4.68 15.54
N VAL A 109 2.56 3.89 15.40
CA VAL A 109 2.85 3.12 14.20
C VAL A 109 1.85 1.98 14.13
N VAL A 110 1.06 1.96 13.05
CA VAL A 110 0.07 0.90 12.80
C VAL A 110 0.77 -0.25 12.08
N LEU A 111 0.83 -1.42 12.72
CA LEU A 111 1.53 -2.59 12.21
C LEU A 111 0.62 -3.42 11.30
N LEU A 112 0.25 -2.84 10.16
CA LEU A 112 -0.48 -3.53 9.10
C LEU A 112 0.48 -4.26 8.14
N PRO A 113 0.14 -5.47 7.69
CA PRO A 113 0.89 -6.13 6.63
C PRO A 113 0.75 -5.35 5.32
N PHE A 114 1.85 -5.26 4.56
CA PHE A 114 1.83 -4.62 3.24
C PHE A 114 1.11 -5.50 2.24
N ILE A 115 0.23 -4.89 1.44
CA ILE A 115 -0.56 -5.59 0.43
C ILE A 115 0.30 -5.92 -0.79
N ASP A 116 0.19 -7.16 -1.25
CA ASP A 116 0.73 -7.55 -2.56
C ASP A 116 -0.25 -7.12 -3.67
N ALA A 117 0.21 -6.15 -4.48
CA ALA A 117 -0.54 -5.61 -5.61
C ALA A 117 -1.01 -6.70 -6.58
N ALA A 118 -0.17 -7.68 -6.90
CA ALA A 118 -0.49 -8.71 -7.89
C ALA A 118 -1.57 -9.65 -7.37
N VAL A 119 -1.49 -10.04 -6.09
CA VAL A 119 -2.49 -10.88 -5.44
C VAL A 119 -3.83 -10.17 -5.36
N LEU A 120 -3.84 -8.89 -4.98
CA LEU A 120 -5.07 -8.11 -4.87
C LEU A 120 -5.75 -7.93 -6.24
N LYS A 121 -4.97 -7.60 -7.28
CA LYS A 121 -5.47 -7.43 -8.65
C LYS A 121 -6.07 -8.72 -9.20
N ALA A 122 -5.40 -9.85 -9.00
CA ALA A 122 -5.90 -11.16 -9.42
C ALA A 122 -7.24 -11.52 -8.74
N ALA A 123 -7.40 -11.13 -7.47
CA ALA A 123 -8.64 -11.34 -6.72
C ALA A 123 -9.78 -10.41 -7.17
N CYS A 124 -9.47 -9.15 -7.51
CA CYS A 124 -10.46 -8.15 -7.92
C CYS A 124 -10.95 -8.37 -9.36
N ALA A 125 -10.07 -8.76 -10.28
CA ALA A 125 -10.37 -8.90 -11.71
C ALA A 125 -11.67 -9.67 -12.04
N PRO A 126 -11.94 -10.89 -11.49
CA PRO A 126 -13.18 -11.60 -11.79
C PRO A 126 -14.43 -10.92 -11.23
N LEU A 127 -14.29 -10.19 -10.12
CA LEU A 127 -15.40 -9.50 -9.46
C LEU A 127 -15.70 -8.16 -10.12
N VAL A 128 -14.69 -7.48 -10.64
CA VAL A 128 -14.89 -6.26 -11.44
C VAL A 128 -15.57 -6.60 -12.78
N ALA A 129 -15.28 -7.76 -13.37
CA ALA A 129 -15.90 -8.18 -14.62
C ALA A 129 -17.43 -8.31 -14.52
N THR A 130 -17.95 -8.74 -13.37
CA THR A 130 -19.40 -8.92 -13.13
C THR A 130 -20.16 -7.62 -12.84
N LEU A 131 -19.46 -6.51 -12.63
CA LEU A 131 -20.09 -5.21 -12.38
C LEU A 131 -20.79 -4.67 -13.62
N ASP A 132 -21.88 -3.96 -13.39
CA ASP A 132 -22.59 -3.15 -14.37
C ASP A 132 -21.73 -1.96 -14.86
N ALA A 133 -22.11 -1.36 -15.98
CA ALA A 133 -21.33 -0.30 -16.61
C ALA A 133 -21.28 1.00 -15.76
N GLU A 134 -22.29 1.26 -14.93
CA GLU A 134 -22.34 2.43 -14.05
C GLU A 134 -21.38 2.27 -12.88
N SER A 135 -21.34 1.10 -12.25
CA SER A 135 -20.38 0.79 -11.18
C SER A 135 -18.92 0.69 -11.64
N LYS A 136 -18.66 0.61 -12.96
CA LYS A 136 -17.32 0.56 -13.57
C LYS A 136 -16.77 1.94 -13.97
N ALA A 137 -17.64 2.94 -14.10
CA ALA A 137 -17.30 4.30 -14.52
C ALA A 137 -16.77 5.14 -13.35
#